data_AF-A0A2K1E7E1-F1
#
_entry.id   AF-A0A2K1E7E1-F1
#
_cell.length_a   1.000
_cell.length_b   1.000
_cell.length_c   1.000
_cell.angle_alpha   90.00
_cell.angle_beta   90.00
_cell.angle_gamma   90.00
#
_symmetry.space_group_name_H-M   'P 1'
#
loop_
_entity.id
_entity.type
_entity.pdbx_description
1 polymer ?
#
loop_
_entity_poly.entity_id
_entity_poly.type
_entity_poly.pdbx_seq_one_letter_code
_entity_poly.pdbx_strand_id
1 'polypeptide(L)'
;MISAAYETLSPHMNCMRAEARTNLFVMAKLAAGGSVCTVKVRNISSGGALVEGAALPPPGTPCRLIRGDISLEAQIVWLQASRVGLQFHGRAKVADWLPSGQNTQTDVDRAVAQTKAELTHAPIARSATPLISTALTAADVAKVADTLEILGDELADDPAVVAGYMAKLQAFDISVQTLRKLAAMLERSAAS
;
A
#
# COMPACT_ATOMS: atom_id res chain seq x y z
N MET A 1 -51.48 -11.21 -23.24
CA MET A 1 -50.26 -10.39 -23.19
C MET A 1 -50.43 -9.37 -22.08
N ILE A 2 -50.06 -9.74 -20.85
CA ILE A 2 -50.15 -8.85 -19.68
C ILE A 2 -48.72 -8.74 -19.17
N SER A 3 -48.02 -7.66 -19.54
CA SER A 3 -46.75 -7.30 -18.91
C SER A 3 -47.06 -6.14 -17.98
N ALA A 4 -47.29 -6.49 -16.72
CA ALA A 4 -47.45 -5.54 -15.64
C ALA A 4 -46.22 -4.64 -15.56
N ALA A 5 -46.47 -3.34 -15.58
CA ALA A 5 -45.51 -2.32 -15.20
C ALA A 5 -45.08 -2.61 -13.75
N TYR A 6 -43.84 -3.09 -13.56
CA TYR A 6 -43.22 -3.03 -12.25
C TYR A 6 -42.60 -1.65 -12.14
N GLU A 7 -43.35 -0.82 -11.44
CA GLU A 7 -43.03 0.48 -10.89
C GLU A 7 -41.59 0.50 -10.36
N THR A 8 -40.78 1.41 -10.91
CA THR A 8 -39.41 1.63 -10.45
C THR A 8 -39.49 2.16 -9.02
N LEU A 9 -39.25 1.29 -8.05
CA LEU A 9 -39.08 1.65 -6.65
C LEU A 9 -37.91 2.63 -6.56
N SER A 10 -38.25 3.92 -6.50
CA SER A 10 -37.33 4.99 -6.18
C SER A 10 -36.77 4.71 -4.79
N PRO A 11 -35.45 4.53 -4.60
CA PRO A 11 -34.90 4.37 -3.27
C PRO A 11 -35.15 5.66 -2.50
N HIS A 12 -35.91 5.53 -1.41
CA HIS A 12 -36.29 6.63 -0.54
C HIS A 12 -35.07 7.46 -0.13
N MET A 13 -35.15 8.73 -0.52
CA MET A 13 -34.29 9.83 -0.15
C MET A 13 -34.33 10.06 1.35
N ASN A 14 -33.41 9.45 2.11
CA ASN A 14 -32.98 10.00 3.40
C ASN A 14 -31.56 9.56 3.82
N CYS A 15 -30.57 9.88 3.00
CA CYS A 15 -29.22 10.08 3.51
C CYS A 15 -28.77 11.47 3.03
N MET A 16 -28.81 12.49 3.89
CA MET A 16 -28.30 13.84 3.60
C MET A 16 -26.77 13.83 3.47
N ARG A 17 -26.25 13.07 2.50
CA ARG A 17 -24.83 12.93 2.20
C ARG A 17 -24.68 12.75 0.70
N ALA A 18 -23.97 13.69 0.06
CA ALA A 18 -23.87 13.78 -1.40
C ALA A 18 -23.03 12.67 -2.05
N GLU A 19 -22.18 11.96 -1.30
CA GLU A 19 -21.22 11.02 -1.87
C GLU A 19 -21.00 9.79 -0.97
N ALA A 20 -20.81 8.62 -1.60
CA ALA A 20 -20.50 7.36 -0.91
C ALA A 20 -19.13 7.43 -0.23
N ARG A 21 -19.04 6.91 1.02
CA ARG A 21 -17.79 6.83 1.78
C ARG A 21 -17.28 5.40 1.88
N THR A 22 -15.98 5.22 1.74
CA THR A 22 -15.30 3.96 2.00
C THR A 22 -14.68 4.01 3.39
N ASN A 23 -14.96 3.01 4.22
CA ASN A 23 -14.30 2.85 5.51
C ASN A 23 -12.89 2.30 5.29
N LEU A 24 -11.92 2.86 6.00
CA LEU A 24 -10.52 2.43 5.95
C LEU A 24 -9.83 2.70 7.28
N PHE A 25 -8.70 2.05 7.51
CA PHE A 25 -7.87 2.22 8.70
C PHE A 25 -6.43 2.44 8.26
N VAL A 26 -6.08 3.69 7.95
CA VAL A 26 -4.70 4.06 7.58
C VAL A 26 -4.19 5.19 8.45
N MET A 27 -2.89 5.19 8.69
CA MET A 27 -2.20 6.33 9.30
C MET A 27 -1.90 7.38 8.25
N ALA A 28 -2.11 8.64 8.60
CA ALA A 28 -1.79 9.81 7.79
C ALA A 28 -1.22 10.92 8.68
N LYS A 29 -0.58 11.91 8.07
CA LYS A 29 -0.18 13.15 8.73
C LYS A 29 -1.20 14.23 8.38
N LEU A 30 -1.63 14.99 9.38
CA LEU A 30 -2.46 16.18 9.21
C LEU A 30 -1.60 17.40 9.53
N ALA A 31 -1.36 18.22 8.51
CA ALA A 31 -0.64 19.48 8.65
C ALA A 31 -1.64 20.64 8.74
N ALA A 32 -1.57 21.46 9.79
CA ALA A 32 -2.45 22.59 9.99
C ALA A 32 -1.80 23.64 10.90
N GLY A 33 -1.93 24.93 10.56
CA GLY A 33 -1.44 26.03 11.41
C GLY A 33 0.04 25.96 11.76
N GLY A 34 0.89 25.41 10.87
CA GLY A 34 2.32 25.21 11.10
C GLY A 34 2.69 23.98 11.94
N SER A 35 1.71 23.23 12.44
CA SER A 35 1.90 21.98 13.16
C SER A 35 1.59 20.77 12.29
N VAL A 36 2.23 19.63 12.56
CA VAL A 36 1.93 18.35 11.90
C VAL A 36 1.67 17.31 12.97
N CYS A 37 0.52 16.62 12.89
CA CYS A 37 0.16 15.54 13.80
C CYS A 37 -0.20 14.26 13.05
N THR A 38 0.04 13.12 13.69
CA THR A 38 -0.34 11.80 13.15
C THR A 38 -1.80 11.51 13.46
N VAL A 39 -2.57 11.14 12.45
CA VAL A 39 -4.00 10.85 12.55
C VAL A 39 -4.35 9.50 11.90
N LYS A 40 -5.44 8.89 12.38
CA LYS A 40 -6.04 7.68 11.81
C LYS A 40 -7.20 8.09 10.91
N VAL A 41 -7.12 7.80 9.62
CA VAL A 41 -8.27 7.98 8.72
C VAL A 41 -9.23 6.81 8.95
N ARG A 42 -10.51 7.12 9.17
CA ARG A 42 -11.60 6.15 9.46
C ARG A 42 -12.51 5.91 8.26
N ASN A 43 -12.78 6.96 7.50
CA ASN A 43 -13.45 6.86 6.21
C ASN A 43 -13.07 8.02 5.30
N ILE A 44 -13.24 7.81 3.99
CA ILE A 44 -12.99 8.81 2.95
C ILE A 44 -14.04 8.73 1.85
N SER A 45 -14.38 9.86 1.25
CA SER A 45 -15.08 9.99 -0.02
C SER A 45 -14.31 10.94 -0.94
N SER A 46 -14.82 11.19 -2.14
CA SER A 46 -14.19 12.18 -3.03
C SER A 46 -14.17 13.60 -2.46
N GLY A 47 -15.16 14.00 -1.64
CA GLY A 47 -15.25 15.34 -1.08
C GLY A 47 -14.83 15.50 0.38
N GLY A 48 -14.49 14.43 1.10
CA GLY A 48 -14.07 14.57 2.50
C GLY A 48 -13.64 13.29 3.20
N ALA A 49 -13.21 13.43 4.45
CA ALA A 49 -12.78 12.31 5.28
C ALA A 49 -13.21 12.48 6.74
N LEU A 50 -13.27 11.36 7.44
CA LEU A 50 -13.30 11.30 8.90
C LEU A 50 -11.93 10.86 9.39
N VAL A 51 -11.29 11.67 10.23
CA VAL A 51 -10.01 11.33 10.84
C VAL A 51 -10.06 11.44 12.36
N GLU A 52 -9.22 10.66 13.04
CA GLU A 52 -9.15 10.58 14.50
C GLU A 52 -7.71 10.83 14.98
N GLY A 53 -7.54 11.63 16.03
CA GLY A 53 -6.22 12.04 16.53
C GLY A 53 -6.31 12.73 17.89
N ALA A 54 -5.16 12.90 18.54
CA ALA A 54 -5.09 13.46 19.90
C ALA A 54 -4.99 15.00 19.92
N ALA A 55 -4.21 15.59 19.01
CA ALA A 55 -4.00 17.04 18.92
C ALA A 55 -4.56 17.55 17.58
N LEU A 56 -5.89 17.71 17.52
CA LEU A 56 -6.59 18.10 16.30
C LEU A 56 -6.86 19.62 16.28
N PRO A 57 -6.71 20.29 15.13
CA PRO A 57 -6.98 21.72 15.02
C PRO A 57 -8.48 22.03 15.11
N PRO A 58 -8.87 23.28 15.45
CA PRO A 58 -10.27 23.66 15.56
C PRO A 58 -10.97 23.72 14.18
N PRO A 59 -12.31 23.64 14.14
CA PRO A 59 -13.09 23.83 12.91
C PRO A 59 -12.79 25.17 12.22
N GLY A 60 -12.89 25.18 10.89
CA GLY A 60 -12.53 26.32 10.03
C GLY A 60 -11.04 26.38 9.66
N THR A 61 -10.18 25.60 10.33
CA THR A 61 -8.74 25.63 10.05
C THR A 61 -8.44 24.97 8.70
N PRO A 62 -7.73 25.64 7.77
CA PRO A 62 -7.21 25.01 6.57
C PRO A 62 -6.12 24.02 6.95
N CYS A 63 -6.16 22.86 6.32
CA CYS A 63 -5.30 21.75 6.65
C CYS A 63 -4.94 20.95 5.39
N ARG A 64 -3.91 20.12 5.51
CA ARG A 64 -3.46 19.24 4.45
C ARG A 64 -3.33 17.83 5.00
N LEU A 65 -4.06 16.90 4.41
CA LEU A 65 -3.99 15.48 4.74
C LEU A 65 -2.94 14.81 3.85
N ILE A 66 -1.97 14.15 4.46
CA ILE A 66 -0.79 13.60 3.78
C ILE A 66 -0.64 12.12 4.12
N ARG A 67 -0.51 11.27 3.10
CA ARG A 67 -0.28 9.83 3.24
C ARG A 67 0.73 9.39 2.16
N GLY A 68 1.95 9.07 2.57
CA GLY A 68 3.05 8.79 1.63
C GLY A 68 3.25 9.99 0.70
N ASP A 69 3.17 9.74 -0.61
CA ASP A 69 3.30 10.76 -1.65
C ASP A 69 1.99 11.51 -1.95
N ILE A 70 0.86 11.06 -1.39
CA ILE A 70 -0.45 11.66 -1.63
C ILE A 70 -0.69 12.77 -0.62
N SER A 71 -1.04 13.95 -1.12
CA SER A 71 -1.35 15.12 -0.30
C SER A 71 -2.60 15.81 -0.81
N LEU A 72 -3.54 16.13 0.07
CA LEU A 72 -4.79 16.79 -0.29
C LEU A 72 -5.12 17.94 0.66
N GLU A 73 -5.45 19.09 0.08
CA GLU A 73 -5.88 20.28 0.84
C GLU A 73 -7.34 20.17 1.26
N ALA A 74 -7.59 20.55 2.50
CA ALA A 74 -8.85 20.35 3.16
C ALA A 74 -9.12 21.46 4.18
N GLN A 75 -10.35 21.54 4.66
CA GLN A 75 -10.73 22.36 5.80
C GLN A 75 -11.41 21.47 6.85
N ILE A 76 -11.16 21.76 8.12
CA ILE A 76 -11.87 21.11 9.21
C ILE A 76 -13.28 21.68 9.29
N VAL A 77 -14.31 20.82 9.16
CA VAL A 77 -15.72 21.24 9.19
C VAL A 77 -16.31 21.11 10.59
N TRP A 78 -15.86 20.11 11.34
CA TRP A 78 -16.31 19.87 12.70
C TRP A 78 -15.25 19.09 13.47
N LEU A 79 -15.25 19.27 14.79
CA LEU A 79 -14.42 18.55 15.75
C LEU A 79 -15.37 18.03 16.84
N GLN A 80 -15.29 16.74 17.15
CA GLN A 80 -16.05 16.12 18.23
C GLN A 80 -15.15 15.11 18.94
N ALA A 81 -14.83 15.38 20.21
CA ALA A 81 -13.87 14.62 21.00
C ALA A 81 -12.51 14.48 20.26
N SER A 82 -12.14 13.27 19.86
CA SER A 82 -10.90 12.96 19.14
C SER A 82 -11.09 12.78 17.63
N ARG A 83 -12.23 13.21 17.07
CA ARG A 83 -12.58 13.03 15.65
C ARG A 83 -12.81 14.36 14.97
N VAL A 84 -12.32 14.51 13.75
CA VAL A 84 -12.68 15.63 12.88
C VAL A 84 -13.23 15.17 11.54
N GLY A 85 -14.18 15.95 11.04
CA GLY A 85 -14.59 15.91 9.65
C GLY A 85 -13.73 16.87 8.82
N LEU A 86 -13.13 16.33 7.77
CA LEU A 86 -12.43 17.11 6.76
C LEU A 86 -13.31 17.24 5.52
N GLN A 87 -13.34 18.44 4.95
CA GLN A 87 -13.88 18.70 3.62
C GLN A 87 -12.74 19.08 2.69
N PHE A 88 -12.65 18.40 1.56
CA PHE A 88 -11.57 18.62 0.60
C PHE A 88 -11.87 19.81 -0.30
N HIS A 89 -10.84 20.60 -0.61
CA HIS A 89 -10.94 21.68 -1.61
C HIS A 89 -10.94 21.11 -3.05
N GLY A 90 -10.31 19.95 -3.24
CA GLY A 90 -10.33 19.17 -4.48
C GLY A 90 -11.05 17.84 -4.33
N ARG A 91 -10.99 16.99 -5.36
CA ARG A 91 -11.55 15.64 -5.31
C ARG A 91 -10.49 14.61 -4.97
N ALA A 92 -10.71 13.84 -3.90
CA ALA A 92 -9.91 12.67 -3.58
C ALA A 92 -10.26 11.49 -4.49
N LYS A 93 -9.25 10.83 -5.05
CA LYS A 93 -9.42 9.51 -5.64
C LYS A 93 -9.31 8.46 -4.54
N VAL A 94 -10.46 7.94 -4.09
CA VAL A 94 -10.57 7.04 -2.92
C VAL A 94 -9.63 5.84 -3.00
N ALA A 95 -9.42 5.27 -4.19
CA ALA A 95 -8.53 4.12 -4.40
C ALA A 95 -7.09 4.38 -3.93
N ASP A 96 -6.58 5.60 -4.11
CA ASP A 96 -5.20 5.94 -3.75
C ASP A 96 -5.02 6.01 -2.21
N TRP A 97 -6.12 6.15 -1.46
CA TRP A 97 -6.12 6.22 0.00
C TRP A 97 -6.32 4.87 0.68
N LEU A 98 -6.70 3.84 -0.08
CA LEU A 98 -6.84 2.50 0.47
C LEU A 98 -5.46 1.92 0.84
N PRO A 99 -5.42 1.00 1.83
CA PRO A 99 -4.24 0.18 2.08
C PRO A 99 -4.01 -0.75 0.88
N SER A 100 -3.41 -0.22 -0.19
CA SER A 100 -2.98 -1.02 -1.32
C SER A 100 -1.83 -1.90 -0.87
N GLY A 101 -2.04 -3.22 -0.87
CA GLY A 101 -0.96 -4.20 -0.73
C GLY A 101 0.07 -4.16 -1.89
N GLN A 102 -0.04 -3.19 -2.81
CA GLN A 102 0.81 -2.99 -3.98
C GLN A 102 1.96 -1.99 -3.75
N ASN A 103 1.90 -1.15 -2.71
CA ASN A 103 2.96 -0.16 -2.48
C ASN A 103 4.28 -0.80 -2.00
N THR A 104 4.27 -2.04 -1.49
CA THR A 104 5.52 -2.71 -1.11
C THR A 104 6.43 -2.94 -2.32
N GLN A 105 5.91 -3.32 -3.49
CA GLN A 105 6.77 -3.56 -4.65
C GLN A 105 7.30 -2.26 -5.25
N THR A 106 6.46 -1.24 -5.43
CA THR A 106 6.89 0.04 -6.01
C THR A 106 7.77 0.85 -5.05
N ASP A 107 7.57 0.75 -3.74
CA ASP A 107 8.45 1.37 -2.75
C ASP A 107 9.78 0.62 -2.62
N VAL A 108 9.79 -0.72 -2.72
CA VAL A 108 11.01 -1.52 -2.80
C VAL A 108 11.79 -1.24 -4.09
N ASP A 109 11.13 -1.22 -5.25
CA ASP A 109 11.76 -0.92 -6.54
C ASP A 109 12.35 0.50 -6.55
N ARG A 110 11.69 1.47 -5.90
CA ARG A 110 12.16 2.85 -5.75
C ARG A 110 13.32 2.97 -4.75
N ALA A 111 13.29 2.22 -3.64
CA ALA A 111 14.42 2.15 -2.71
C ALA A 111 15.65 1.52 -3.38
N VAL A 112 15.46 0.43 -4.15
CA VAL A 112 16.53 -0.20 -4.96
C VAL A 112 17.07 0.76 -6.02
N ALA A 113 16.20 1.56 -6.65
CA ALA A 113 16.63 2.56 -7.63
C ALA A 113 17.45 3.70 -7.00
N GLN A 114 17.13 4.10 -5.76
CA GLN A 114 17.88 5.13 -5.03
C GLN A 114 19.27 4.61 -4.58
N THR A 115 19.36 3.38 -4.09
CA THR A 115 20.66 2.75 -3.75
C THR A 115 21.52 2.51 -4.99
N LYS A 116 20.90 2.20 -6.15
CA LYS A 116 21.61 2.06 -7.43
C LYS A 116 22.13 3.40 -7.98
N ALA A 117 21.48 4.51 -7.64
CA ALA A 117 21.90 5.85 -8.06
C ALA A 117 23.16 6.34 -7.32
N GLU A 118 23.37 5.93 -6.06
CA GLU A 118 24.57 6.32 -5.29
C GLU A 118 25.85 5.58 -5.71
N LEU A 119 25.74 4.46 -6.43
CA LEU A 119 26.87 3.66 -6.93
C LEU A 119 27.29 3.98 -8.37
N THR A 120 26.61 4.88 -9.09
CA THR A 120 26.83 5.09 -10.53
C THR A 120 27.34 6.50 -10.87
N HIS A 121 28.53 6.87 -10.37
CA HIS A 121 29.31 7.96 -10.97
C HIS A 121 30.39 7.38 -11.90
N ALA A 122 29.98 6.91 -13.08
CA ALA A 122 30.81 6.80 -14.28
C ALA A 122 29.89 6.66 -15.51
N PRO A 123 30.04 7.49 -16.55
CA PRO A 123 29.16 7.43 -17.71
C PRO A 123 29.67 6.35 -18.67
N ILE A 124 28.92 5.27 -18.84
CA ILE A 124 29.10 4.38 -19.99
C ILE A 124 27.74 4.21 -20.66
N ALA A 125 27.71 4.59 -21.93
CA ALA A 125 26.54 4.62 -22.81
C ALA A 125 25.77 3.29 -22.77
N ARG A 126 24.48 3.37 -22.49
CA ARG A 126 23.56 2.23 -22.50
C ARG A 126 23.23 1.85 -23.95
N SER A 127 23.94 0.86 -24.47
CA SER A 127 23.38 0.00 -25.52
C SER A 127 22.31 -0.88 -24.85
N ALA A 128 21.06 -0.72 -25.29
CA ALA A 128 19.97 -1.61 -24.91
C ALA A 128 20.14 -2.93 -25.65
N THR A 129 20.64 -3.96 -24.97
CA THR A 129 20.45 -5.35 -25.40
C THR A 129 19.07 -5.82 -24.91
N PRO A 130 18.23 -6.39 -25.79
CA PRO A 130 16.96 -6.97 -25.36
C PRO A 130 17.21 -8.11 -24.37
N LEU A 131 16.26 -8.31 -23.46
CA LEU A 131 16.24 -9.42 -22.51
C LEU A 131 16.31 -10.73 -23.29
N ILE A 132 17.50 -11.31 -23.39
CA ILE A 132 17.68 -12.68 -23.81
C ILE A 132 17.09 -13.52 -22.68
N SER A 133 16.04 -14.29 -23.00
CA SER A 133 15.52 -15.37 -22.17
C SER A 133 16.67 -16.33 -21.86
N THR A 134 17.44 -16.03 -20.82
CA THR A 134 18.48 -16.92 -20.34
C THR A 134 17.72 -18.04 -19.65
N ALA A 135 17.90 -19.28 -20.14
CA ALA A 135 17.25 -20.44 -19.56
C ALA A 135 17.55 -20.45 -18.05
N LEU A 136 16.50 -20.33 -17.23
CA LEU A 136 16.63 -20.36 -15.77
C LEU A 136 17.28 -21.69 -15.39
N THR A 137 18.51 -21.66 -14.90
CA THR A 137 19.21 -22.89 -14.50
C THR A 137 18.80 -23.29 -13.09
N ALA A 138 18.92 -24.57 -12.75
CA ALA A 138 18.66 -25.03 -11.39
C ALA A 138 19.56 -24.33 -10.35
N ALA A 139 20.80 -24.00 -10.73
CA ALA A 139 21.74 -23.28 -9.89
C ALA A 139 21.26 -21.86 -9.57
N ASP A 140 20.63 -21.17 -10.53
CA ASP A 140 20.05 -19.83 -10.31
C ASP A 140 18.87 -19.89 -9.33
N VAL A 141 18.01 -20.91 -9.47
CA VAL A 141 16.86 -21.11 -8.57
C VAL A 141 17.31 -21.48 -7.14
N ALA A 142 18.34 -22.32 -7.01
CA ALA A 142 18.92 -22.68 -5.72
C ALA A 142 19.54 -21.46 -5.02
N LYS A 143 20.29 -20.63 -5.75
CA LYS A 143 20.91 -19.41 -5.22
C LYS A 143 19.87 -18.40 -4.71
N VAL A 144 18.74 -18.26 -5.39
CA VAL A 144 17.62 -17.43 -4.93
C VAL A 144 16.99 -18.00 -3.67
N ALA A 145 16.83 -19.32 -3.58
CA ALA A 145 16.31 -19.97 -2.38
C ALA A 145 17.22 -19.75 -1.16
N ASP A 146 18.55 -19.88 -1.31
CA ASP A 146 19.51 -19.65 -0.22
C ASP A 146 19.53 -18.19 0.23
N THR A 147 19.43 -17.24 -0.71
CA THR A 147 19.37 -15.80 -0.37
C THR A 147 18.08 -15.48 0.40
N LEU A 148 16.96 -16.09 0.02
CA LEU A 148 15.70 -15.92 0.75
C LEU A 148 15.79 -16.55 2.14
N GLU A 149 16.35 -17.74 2.28
CA GLU A 149 16.51 -18.42 3.59
C GLU A 149 17.29 -17.56 4.60
N ILE A 150 18.41 -16.96 4.19
CA ILE A 150 19.21 -16.04 5.02
C ILE A 150 18.36 -14.85 5.51
N LEU A 151 17.59 -14.24 4.61
CA LEU A 151 16.71 -13.12 4.97
C LEU A 151 15.56 -13.55 5.89
N GLY A 152 15.05 -14.78 5.71
CA GLY A 152 14.03 -15.36 6.58
C GLY A 152 14.54 -15.56 8.01
N ASP A 153 15.77 -16.08 8.14
CA ASP A 153 16.42 -16.30 9.43
C ASP A 153 16.71 -14.98 10.15
N GLU A 154 17.24 -13.96 9.44
CA GLU A 154 17.48 -12.63 10.01
C GLU A 154 16.17 -11.96 10.50
N LEU A 155 15.06 -12.15 9.80
CA LEU A 155 13.75 -11.63 10.21
C LEU A 155 13.11 -12.43 11.36
N ALA A 156 13.44 -13.72 11.47
CA ALA A 156 12.96 -14.59 12.54
C ALA A 156 13.74 -14.42 13.85
N ASP A 157 14.90 -13.76 13.82
CA ASP A 157 15.70 -13.46 15.01
C ASP A 157 15.13 -12.27 15.82
N ASP A 158 14.26 -11.45 15.22
CA ASP A 158 13.56 -10.37 15.92
C ASP A 158 12.22 -10.87 16.53
N PRO A 159 12.11 -10.96 17.87
CA PRO A 159 10.91 -11.47 18.55
C PRO A 159 9.66 -10.62 18.30
N ALA A 160 9.79 -9.33 17.99
CA ALA A 160 8.65 -8.47 17.66
C ALA A 160 8.11 -8.77 16.25
N VAL A 161 9.00 -9.09 15.30
CA VAL A 161 8.64 -9.49 13.94
C VAL A 161 7.96 -10.86 13.94
N VAL A 162 8.52 -11.80 14.69
CA VAL A 162 7.95 -13.13 14.90
C VAL A 162 6.52 -13.03 15.46
N ALA A 163 6.32 -12.29 16.56
CA ALA A 163 5.00 -12.14 17.19
C ALA A 163 3.96 -11.44 16.28
N GLY A 164 4.38 -10.49 15.46
CA GLY A 164 3.48 -9.72 14.59
C GLY A 164 3.20 -10.37 13.22
N TYR A 165 4.08 -11.24 12.74
CA TYR A 165 4.09 -11.68 11.35
C TYR A 165 4.34 -13.19 11.16
N MET A 166 4.14 -14.03 12.19
CA MET A 166 4.22 -15.50 12.12
C MET A 166 3.66 -16.11 10.83
N ALA A 167 2.43 -15.77 10.45
CA ALA A 167 1.79 -16.33 9.27
C ALA A 167 2.50 -15.95 7.94
N LYS A 168 3.17 -14.78 7.91
CA LYS A 168 3.96 -14.33 6.75
C LYS A 168 5.32 -15.01 6.71
N LEU A 169 5.97 -15.22 7.86
CA LEU A 169 7.21 -15.98 7.96
C LEU A 169 7.00 -17.45 7.54
N GLN A 170 5.87 -18.05 7.92
CA GLN A 170 5.49 -19.38 7.44
C GLN A 170 5.27 -19.42 5.92
N ALA A 171 4.59 -18.42 5.35
CA ALA A 171 4.40 -18.32 3.89
C ALA A 171 5.74 -18.13 3.14
N PHE A 172 6.69 -17.46 3.79
CA PHE A 172 8.03 -17.25 3.27
C PHE A 172 8.85 -18.55 3.24
N ASP A 173 8.84 -19.35 4.32
CA ASP A 173 9.46 -20.69 4.36
C ASP A 173 8.88 -21.65 3.30
N ILE A 174 7.55 -21.67 3.14
CA ILE A 174 6.89 -22.46 2.09
C ILE A 174 7.38 -22.06 0.69
N SER A 175 7.65 -20.78 0.47
CA SER A 175 8.13 -20.26 -0.81
C SER A 175 9.58 -20.73 -1.09
N VAL A 176 10.45 -20.71 -0.08
CA VAL A 176 11.83 -21.23 -0.17
C VAL A 176 11.82 -22.73 -0.50
N GLN A 177 10.99 -23.51 0.18
CA GLN A 177 10.86 -24.96 -0.07
C GLN A 177 10.34 -25.26 -1.49
N THR A 178 9.40 -24.45 -1.99
CA THR A 178 8.87 -24.59 -3.35
C THR A 178 9.95 -24.31 -4.40
N LEU A 179 10.77 -23.27 -4.20
CA LEU A 179 11.89 -22.97 -5.09
C LEU A 179 12.94 -24.09 -5.12
N ARG A 180 13.30 -24.66 -3.96
CA ARG A 180 14.20 -25.82 -3.90
C ARG A 180 13.65 -27.03 -4.64
N LYS A 181 12.34 -27.28 -4.53
CA LYS A 181 11.67 -28.36 -5.28
C LYS A 181 11.73 -28.12 -6.79
N LEU A 182 11.54 -26.88 -7.25
CA LEU A 182 11.67 -26.51 -8.65
C LEU A 182 13.09 -26.67 -9.17
N ALA A 183 14.11 -26.26 -8.41
CA ALA A 183 15.52 -26.50 -8.75
C ALA A 183 15.80 -28.00 -8.95
N ALA A 184 15.36 -28.84 -8.01
CA ALA A 184 15.53 -30.29 -8.13
C ALA A 184 14.75 -30.93 -9.29
N MET A 185 13.62 -30.33 -9.71
CA MET A 185 12.89 -30.76 -10.91
C MET A 185 13.63 -30.38 -12.19
N LEU A 186 14.22 -29.18 -12.23
CA LEU A 186 15.02 -28.71 -13.36
C LEU A 186 16.28 -29.57 -13.55
N GLU A 187 17.00 -29.90 -12.47
CA GLU A 187 18.16 -30.81 -12.52
C GLU A 187 17.81 -32.19 -13.08
N ARG A 188 16.68 -32.77 -12.64
CA ARG A 188 16.21 -34.06 -13.17
C ARG A 188 15.81 -33.98 -14.63
N SER A 189 15.22 -32.86 -15.07
CA SER A 189 14.84 -32.67 -16.48
C SER A 189 16.04 -32.41 -17.40
N ALA A 190 17.14 -31.88 -16.86
CA ALA A 190 18.38 -31.66 -17.61
C ALA A 190 19.25 -32.94 -17.72
N ALA A 191 18.99 -33.95 -16.89
CA ALA A 191 19.73 -35.22 -16.85
C ALA A 191 19.05 -36.37 -17.62
N SER A 192 17.88 -36.14 -18.22
CA SER A 192 17.11 -37.09 -19.04
C SER A 192 17.18 -36.73 -20.52
#